data_AF-A0AAX4NEL3-F1
#
_entry.id   AF-A0AAX4NEL3-F1
#
_cell.length_a   1.000
_cell.length_b   1.000
_cell.length_c   1.000
_cell.angle_alpha   90.00
_cell.angle_beta   90.00
_cell.angle_gamma   90.00
#
_symmetry.space_group_name_H-M   'P 1'
#
loop_
_entity.id
_entity.type
_entity.pdbx_description
1 polymer ?
#
loop_
_entity_poly.entity_id
_entity_poly.type
_entity_poly.pdbx_seq_one_letter_code
_entity_poly.pdbx_strand_id
1 'polypeptide(L)' 'MKLRGLNNIEMVISDKHKGIRKAVTKSFIGSSWQYCHVHFMRNIMKLIPKNRYDDVSLIIKKV' A
#
# COMPACT_ATOMS: atom_id res chain seq x y z
N MET A 1 16.26 -10.63 -2.89
CA MET A 1 15.85 -10.54 -1.47
C MET A 1 15.93 -11.88 -0.77
N LYS A 2 15.15 -12.90 -1.19
CA LYS A 2 15.31 -14.27 -0.65
C LYS A 2 16.73 -14.82 -0.76
N LEU A 3 17.33 -14.73 -1.95
CA LEU A 3 18.74 -15.11 -2.19
C LEU A 3 19.76 -14.25 -1.41
N ARG A 4 19.32 -13.12 -0.83
CA ARG A 4 20.13 -12.27 0.05
C ARG A 4 19.87 -12.56 1.53
N GLY A 5 19.16 -13.65 1.86
CA GLY A 5 18.90 -14.08 3.24
C GLY A 5 17.66 -13.47 3.90
N LEU A 6 16.80 -12.74 3.17
CA LEU A 6 15.58 -12.19 3.75
C LEU A 6 14.54 -13.30 4.00
N ASN A 7 14.24 -13.56 5.28
CA ASN A 7 13.36 -14.62 5.76
C ASN A 7 12.37 -14.08 6.81
N ASN A 8 11.33 -14.86 7.14
CA ASN A 8 10.33 -14.54 8.18
C ASN A 8 9.65 -13.18 7.99
N ILE A 9 9.20 -12.89 6.77
CA ILE A 9 8.48 -11.65 6.47
C ILE A 9 7.05 -11.76 7.02
N GLU A 10 6.69 -10.89 7.96
CA GLU A 10 5.32 -10.84 8.50
C GLU A 10 4.41 -9.94 7.66
N MET A 11 4.94 -8.85 7.09
CA MET A 11 4.17 -7.87 6.35
C MET A 11 4.94 -7.29 5.17
N VAL A 12 4.24 -7.11 4.04
CA VAL A 12 4.73 -6.36 2.88
C VAL A 12 3.81 -5.20 2.59
N ILE A 13 4.37 -3.99 2.53
CA ILE A 13 3.65 -2.76 2.18
C ILE A 13 4.09 -2.33 0.77
N SER A 14 3.15 -2.15 -0.16
CA SER A 14 3.46 -1.72 -1.54
C SER A 14 2.34 -0.87 -2.14
N ASP A 15 2.52 -0.39 -3.38
CA ASP A 15 1.40 0.17 -4.16
C ASP A 15 0.33 -0.89 -4.52
N LYS A 16 -0.91 -0.47 -4.81
CA LYS A 16 -2.08 -1.32 -5.12
C LYS A 16 -2.04 -1.89 -6.54
N HIS A 17 -0.88 -2.29 -7.01
CA HIS A 17 -0.79 -2.97 -8.29
C HIS A 17 -1.14 -4.45 -8.13
N LYS A 18 -2.09 -4.96 -8.93
CA LYS A 18 -2.54 -6.37 -8.87
C LYS A 18 -1.37 -7.36 -9.02
N GLY A 19 -0.38 -7.01 -9.85
CA GLY A 19 0.82 -7.82 -10.05
C GLY A 19 1.69 -7.92 -8.79
N ILE A 20 1.81 -6.84 -8.02
CA ILE A 20 2.61 -6.84 -6.79
C ILE A 20 1.93 -7.71 -5.73
N ARG A 21 0.62 -7.54 -5.51
CA ARG A 21 -0.13 -8.40 -4.58
C ARG A 21 0.03 -9.88 -4.92
N LYS A 22 -0.11 -10.25 -6.21
CA LYS A 22 0.11 -11.62 -6.69
C LYS A 22 1.54 -12.10 -6.42
N ALA A 23 2.55 -11.26 -6.69
CA ALA A 23 3.95 -11.60 -6.47
C ALA A 23 4.26 -11.80 -4.97
N VAL A 24 3.70 -10.95 -4.10
CA VAL A 24 3.84 -11.04 -2.65
C VAL A 24 3.21 -12.32 -2.13
N THR A 25 1.96 -12.62 -2.49
CA THR A 25 1.29 -13.86 -2.04
C THR A 25 2.04 -15.12 -2.49
N LYS A 26 2.66 -15.11 -3.67
CA LYS A 26 3.48 -16.23 -4.16
C LYS A 26 4.85 -16.31 -3.50
N SER A 27 5.47 -15.16 -3.21
CA SER A 27 6.86 -15.11 -2.76
C SER A 27 6.97 -15.16 -1.24
N PHE A 28 6.06 -14.55 -0.50
CA PHE A 28 6.13 -14.40 0.95
C PHE A 28 4.89 -15.03 1.57
N ILE A 29 4.84 -16.37 1.52
CA ILE A 29 3.74 -17.16 2.06
C ILE A 29 3.64 -16.90 3.58
N GLY A 30 2.43 -16.71 4.08
CA GLY A 30 2.18 -16.38 5.49
C GLY A 30 2.32 -14.88 5.81
N SER A 31 2.95 -14.08 4.94
CA SER A 31 3.00 -12.63 5.13
C SER A 31 1.66 -11.97 4.79
N SER A 32 1.32 -10.94 5.56
CA SER A 32 0.24 -10.01 5.23
C SER A 32 0.67 -9.02 4.16
N TRP A 33 -0.27 -8.59 3.32
CA TRP A 33 -0.02 -7.51 2.36
C TRP A 33 -0.89 -6.30 2.69
N GLN A 34 -0.27 -5.11 2.74
CA GLN A 34 -0.96 -3.85 2.98
C GLN A 34 -0.72 -2.88 1.81
N TYR A 35 -1.76 -2.12 1.45
CA TYR A 35 -1.60 -1.01 0.54
C TYR A 35 -0.95 0.17 1.26
N CYS A 36 0.18 0.66 0.72
CA CYS A 36 0.89 1.82 1.22
C CYS A 36 -0.04 3.04 1.34
N HIS A 37 -0.21 3.53 2.57
CA HIS A 37 -1.07 4.67 2.89
C HIS A 37 -0.67 5.95 2.11
N VAL A 38 0.62 6.16 1.87
CA VAL A 38 1.11 7.30 1.06
C VAL A 38 0.61 7.23 -0.38
N HIS A 39 0.71 6.06 -1.01
CA HIS A 39 0.22 5.85 -2.38
C HIS A 39 -1.31 5.94 -2.43
N PHE A 40 -2.00 5.41 -1.42
CA PHE A 40 -3.45 5.53 -1.28
C PHE A 40 -3.90 6.99 -1.23
N MET A 41 -3.32 7.79 -0.32
CA MET A 41 -3.65 9.21 -0.19
C MET A 41 -3.36 9.97 -1.50
N ARG A 42 -2.18 9.77 -2.10
CA ARG A 42 -1.83 10.42 -3.38
C ARG A 42 -2.80 10.05 -4.50
N ASN A 43 -3.22 8.79 -4.58
CA ASN A 43 -4.15 8.34 -5.61
C ASN A 43 -5.55 8.89 -5.40
N ILE A 44 -6.02 9.03 -4.15
CA ILE A 44 -7.29 9.73 -3.88
C ILE A 44 -7.18 11.21 -4.24
N MET A 45 -6.14 11.90 -3.78
CA MET A 45 -6.01 13.34 -4.01
C MET A 45 -5.98 13.72 -5.49
N LYS A 46 -5.49 12.84 -6.37
CA LYS A 46 -5.55 13.03 -7.84
C LYS A 46 -6.97 13.13 -8.40
N LEU A 47 -7.97 12.60 -7.70
CA LEU A 47 -9.38 12.58 -8.11
C LEU A 47 -10.19 13.73 -7.49
N ILE A 48 -9.60 14.49 -6.58
CA ILE A 48 -10.28 15.51 -5.78
C ILE A 48 -9.92 16.91 -6.30
N PRO A 49 -10.86 17.86 -6.36
CA PRO A 49 -10.53 19.26 -6.58
C PRO A 49 -9.63 19.82 -5.46
N LYS A 50 -8.62 20.62 -5.80
CA LYS A 50 -7.63 21.13 -4.82
C LYS A 50 -8.24 21.84 -3.61
N ASN A 51 -9.34 22.56 -3.79
CA ASN A 51 -10.04 23.28 -2.72
C ASN A 51 -10.73 22.37 -1.69
N ARG A 52 -10.76 21.05 -1.91
CA ARG A 52 -11.34 20.04 -0.99
C ARG A 52 -10.29 19.12 -0.36
N TYR A 53 -9.00 19.40 -0.55
CA TYR A 53 -7.93 18.52 -0.06
C TYR A 53 -7.93 18.38 1.46
N ASP A 54 -8.15 19.48 2.20
CA ASP A 54 -8.10 19.45 3.66
C ASP A 54 -9.22 18.59 4.24
N ASP A 55 -10.46 18.76 3.75
CA ASP A 55 -11.62 17.97 4.14
C ASP A 55 -11.38 16.46 3.90
N VAL A 56 -10.91 16.12 2.69
CA VAL A 56 -10.70 14.72 2.30
C VAL A 56 -9.50 14.11 3.04
N SER A 57 -8.46 14.90 3.31
CA SER A 57 -7.28 14.46 4.10
C SER A 57 -7.69 14.06 5.52
N LEU A 58 -8.56 14.84 6.16
CA LEU A 58 -9.09 14.54 7.49
C LEU A 58 -9.91 13.25 7.52
N ILE A 59 -10.66 12.95 6.45
CA ILE A 59 -11.42 11.71 6.33
C ILE A 59 -10.48 10.52 6.14
N ILE A 60 -9.51 10.61 5.22
CA ILE A 60 -8.58 9.52 4.90
C ILE A 60 -7.72 9.13 6.11
N LYS A 61 -7.25 10.11 6.91
CA LYS A 61 -6.43 9.85 8.10
C LYS A 61 -7.12 9.03 9.19
N LYS A 62 -8.44 8.85 9.10
CA LYS A 62 -9.25 8.06 10.05
C LYS A 62 -9.50 6.62 9.58
N VAL A 63 -9.01 6.27 8.38
CA VAL A 63 -9.12 4.93 7.75
C VAL A 63 -7.80 4.20 7.92
#